data_AF-A0A383DSG9-F1
#
_entry.id   AF-A0A383DSG9-F1
#
_cell.length_a   1.000
_cell.length_b   1.000
_cell.length_c   1.000
_cell.angle_alpha   90.00
_cell.angle_beta   90.00
_cell.angle_gamma   90.00
#
_symmetry.space_group_name_H-M   'P 1'
#
loop_
_entity.id
_entity.type
_entity.pdbx_description
1 polymer ?
#
loop_
_entity_poly.entity_id
_entity_poly.type
_entity_poly.pdbx_seq_one_letter_code
_entity_poly.pdbx_strand_id
1 'polypeptide(L)'
;MINKLSNMNKPLLMGPGPSCVSDLVYKALAKPTLGHLDPEFISLMDEIKIFLQKMFHTENQLTVPVSGTGSAGMETCFVNLIEPGDNVFILINGV
;
A
#
# COMPACT_ATOMS: atom_id res chain seq x y z
N MET A 1 9.20 31.39 6.56
CA MET A 1 9.98 30.14 6.61
C MET A 1 10.15 29.65 5.17
N ILE A 2 11.37 29.42 4.68
CA ILE A 2 11.58 28.95 3.29
C ILE A 2 11.28 27.45 3.25
N ASN A 3 10.33 27.05 2.40
CA ASN A 3 10.00 25.65 2.19
C ASN A 3 11.14 24.97 1.40
N LYS A 4 11.89 24.07 2.05
CA LYS A 4 13.00 23.34 1.41
C LYS A 4 12.57 22.46 0.23
N LEU A 5 11.28 22.13 0.12
CA LEU A 5 10.73 21.32 -0.96
C LEU A 5 10.54 22.11 -2.26
N SER A 6 10.55 23.45 -2.22
CA SER A 6 10.19 24.28 -3.38
C SER A 6 11.16 24.15 -4.57
N ASN A 7 12.39 23.70 -4.31
CA ASN A 7 13.47 23.63 -5.30
C ASN A 7 14.01 22.20 -5.50
N MET A 8 13.23 21.16 -5.17
CA MET A 8 13.67 19.78 -5.38
C MET A 8 13.54 19.37 -6.85
N ASN A 9 14.63 18.86 -7.42
CA ASN A 9 14.61 18.21 -8.73
C ASN A 9 14.02 16.81 -8.62
N LYS A 10 13.27 16.37 -9.64
CA LYS A 10 12.71 15.01 -9.71
C LYS A 10 13.87 14.01 -9.91
N PRO A 11 14.14 13.10 -8.96
CA PRO A 11 15.24 12.15 -9.10
C PRO A 11 14.88 11.07 -10.12
N LEU A 12 15.88 10.59 -10.85
CA LEU A 12 15.78 9.34 -11.61
C LEU A 12 16.16 8.17 -10.70
N LEU A 13 15.16 7.42 -10.27
CA LEU A 13 15.33 6.28 -9.35
C LEU A 13 15.39 4.98 -10.14
N MET A 14 16.56 4.33 -10.13
CA MET A 14 16.82 3.06 -10.84
C MET A 14 17.34 1.95 -9.92
N GLY A 15 17.24 2.14 -8.59
CA GLY A 15 17.52 1.10 -7.60
C GLY A 15 16.32 0.14 -7.40
N PRO A 16 16.42 -0.80 -6.44
CA PRO A 16 15.34 -1.75 -6.15
C PRO A 16 14.12 -1.12 -5.46
N GLY A 17 14.21 0.14 -5.04
CA GLY A 17 13.11 0.91 -4.49
C GLY A 17 13.59 2.15 -3.71
N PRO A 18 12.72 3.15 -3.51
CA PRO A 18 11.41 3.30 -4.14
C PRO A 18 11.51 3.65 -5.63
N SER A 19 10.43 3.44 -6.38
CA SER A 19 10.35 3.78 -7.81
C SER A 19 9.95 5.23 -8.04
N CYS A 20 10.23 5.75 -9.24
CA CYS A 20 9.63 7.01 -9.70
C CYS A 20 8.10 6.93 -9.69
N VAL A 21 7.45 7.93 -9.10
CA VAL A 21 5.98 8.01 -9.03
C VAL A 21 5.44 8.83 -10.21
N SER A 22 4.36 8.36 -10.81
CA SER A 22 3.64 9.08 -11.87
C SER A 22 3.04 10.39 -11.35
N ASP A 23 3.07 11.45 -12.16
CA ASP A 23 2.51 12.74 -11.78
C ASP A 23 0.99 12.67 -11.51
N LEU A 24 0.29 11.68 -12.08
CA LEU A 24 -1.13 11.44 -11.78
C LEU A 24 -1.34 11.00 -10.32
N VAL A 25 -0.44 10.20 -9.75
CA VAL A 25 -0.52 9.75 -8.35
C VAL A 25 -0.26 10.94 -7.41
N TYR A 26 0.73 11.79 -7.71
CA TYR A 26 0.97 13.02 -6.94
C TYR A 26 -0.23 13.97 -6.99
N LYS A 27 -0.87 14.13 -8.15
CA LYS A 27 -2.10 14.93 -8.27
C LYS A 27 -3.26 14.35 -7.46
N ALA A 28 -3.38 13.03 -7.37
CA ALA A 28 -4.39 12.36 -6.55
C ALA A 28 -4.13 12.58 -5.06
N LEU A 29 -2.87 12.45 -4.60
CA LEU A 29 -2.49 12.70 -3.20
C LEU A 29 -2.72 14.14 -2.74
N ALA A 30 -2.72 15.11 -3.66
CA ALA A 30 -2.98 16.52 -3.36
C ALA A 30 -4.47 16.87 -3.19
N LYS A 31 -5.38 15.89 -3.34
CA LYS A 31 -6.83 16.12 -3.16
C LYS A 31 -7.19 16.29 -1.67
N PRO A 32 -8.27 17.03 -1.35
CA PRO A 32 -8.77 17.11 0.02
C PRO A 32 -9.09 15.74 0.60
N THR A 33 -8.90 15.58 1.91
CA THR A 33 -9.24 14.35 2.62
C THR A 33 -10.74 14.14 2.69
N LEU A 34 -11.18 12.90 2.53
CA LEU A 34 -12.57 12.48 2.75
C LEU A 34 -12.78 11.96 4.18
N GLY A 35 -14.03 12.00 4.64
CA GLY A 35 -14.42 11.34 5.89
C GLY A 35 -14.43 9.82 5.75
N HIS A 36 -14.10 9.08 6.81
CA HIS A 36 -14.03 7.61 6.78
C HIS A 36 -15.39 6.91 6.55
N LEU A 37 -16.50 7.61 6.78
CA LEU A 37 -17.86 7.14 6.48
C LEU A 37 -18.48 7.88 5.28
N ASP A 38 -17.70 8.68 4.57
CA ASP A 38 -18.18 9.38 3.38
C ASP A 38 -18.54 8.36 2.29
N PRO A 39 -19.73 8.45 1.65
CA PRO A 39 -20.10 7.55 0.56
C PRO A 39 -19.07 7.50 -0.58
N GLU A 40 -18.39 8.61 -0.89
CA GLU A 40 -17.35 8.67 -1.91
C GLU A 40 -16.12 7.86 -1.49
N PHE A 41 -15.74 7.91 -0.20
CA PHE A 41 -14.64 7.11 0.33
C PHE A 41 -14.96 5.60 0.30
N ILE A 42 -16.18 5.22 0.67
CA ILE A 42 -16.61 3.81 0.65
C ILE A 42 -16.59 3.27 -0.79
N SER A 43 -17.16 4.01 -1.75
CA SER A 43 -17.13 3.64 -3.17
C SER A 43 -15.70 3.48 -3.69
N LEU A 44 -14.80 4.41 -3.33
CA LEU A 44 -13.40 4.33 -3.72
C LEU A 44 -12.71 3.08 -3.15
N MET A 45 -13.00 2.71 -1.90
CA MET A 45 -12.45 1.50 -1.27
C MET A 45 -12.94 0.22 -1.96
N ASP A 46 -14.20 0.17 -2.39
CA ASP A 46 -14.76 -0.95 -3.17
C ASP A 46 -14.07 -1.08 -4.55
N GLU A 47 -13.82 0.04 -5.22
CA GLU A 47 -13.06 0.05 -6.48
C GLU A 47 -11.62 -0.41 -6.29
N ILE A 48 -10.94 0.07 -5.23
CA ILE A 48 -9.57 -0.34 -4.89
C ILE A 48 -9.52 -1.86 -4.66
N LYS A 49 -10.50 -2.44 -3.96
CA LYS A 49 -10.60 -3.89 -3.78
C LYS A 49 -10.65 -4.63 -5.12
N ILE A 50 -11.47 -4.18 -6.07
CA ILE A 50 -11.57 -4.79 -7.40
C ILE A 50 -10.22 -4.68 -8.15
N PHE A 51 -9.53 -3.54 -8.06
CA PHE A 51 -8.22 -3.38 -8.69
C PHE A 51 -7.15 -4.28 -8.05
N LEU A 52 -7.15 -4.43 -6.73
CA LEU A 52 -6.25 -5.35 -6.04
C LEU A 52 -6.53 -6.81 -6.42
N GLN A 53 -7.80 -7.21 -6.47
CA GLN A 53 -8.21 -8.55 -6.92
C GLN A 53 -7.71 -8.85 -8.34
N LYS A 54 -7.84 -7.88 -9.26
CA LYS A 54 -7.29 -7.97 -10.62
C LYS A 54 -5.77 -8.05 -10.60
N MET A 55 -5.09 -7.22 -9.82
CA MET A 55 -3.62 -7.21 -9.74
C MET A 55 -3.06 -8.54 -9.22
N PHE A 56 -3.71 -9.14 -8.23
CA PHE A 56 -3.30 -10.40 -7.62
C PHE A 56 -3.88 -11.65 -8.32
N HIS A 57 -4.71 -11.47 -9.35
CA HIS A 57 -5.45 -12.56 -10.02
C HIS A 57 -6.22 -13.44 -9.03
N THR A 58 -7.03 -12.83 -8.16
CA THR A 58 -7.81 -13.53 -7.12
C THR A 58 -9.27 -13.09 -7.11
N GLU A 59 -10.14 -13.97 -6.61
CA GLU A 59 -11.57 -13.70 -6.37
C GLU A 59 -11.88 -13.55 -4.86
N ASN A 60 -10.86 -13.53 -4.00
CA ASN A 60 -11.03 -13.48 -2.55
C ASN A 60 -11.83 -12.25 -2.12
N GLN A 61 -12.94 -12.46 -1.41
CA GLN A 61 -13.80 -11.38 -0.93
C GLN A 61 -13.07 -10.44 0.04
N LEU A 62 -12.20 -10.97 0.89
CA LEU A 62 -11.34 -10.18 1.76
C LEU A 62 -10.05 -9.82 1.01
N THR A 63 -10.12 -8.79 0.19
CA THR A 63 -8.96 -8.19 -0.48
C THR A 63 -8.94 -6.70 -0.14
N VAL A 64 -8.00 -6.29 0.72
CA VAL A 64 -7.96 -4.95 1.30
C VAL A 64 -6.52 -4.44 1.41
N PRO A 65 -6.28 -3.12 1.29
CA PRO A 65 -4.99 -2.54 1.61
C PRO A 65 -4.78 -2.45 3.12
N VAL A 66 -3.54 -2.65 3.58
CA VAL A 66 -3.12 -2.39 4.97
C VAL A 66 -2.47 -1.01 5.01
N SER A 67 -2.83 -0.18 5.99
CA SER A 67 -2.27 1.17 6.17
C SER A 67 -0.86 1.09 6.76
N GLY A 68 0.14 0.83 5.92
CA GLY A 68 1.54 0.71 6.32
C GLY A 68 2.49 0.44 5.14
N THR A 69 3.75 0.19 5.45
CA THR A 69 4.74 -0.28 4.45
C THR A 69 4.51 -1.76 4.12
N GLY A 70 5.28 -2.33 3.17
CA GLY A 70 5.15 -3.74 2.81
C GLY A 70 5.29 -4.70 3.99
N SER A 71 6.13 -4.39 4.97
CA SER A 71 6.30 -5.23 6.18
C SER A 71 5.06 -5.24 7.07
N ALA A 72 4.25 -4.18 7.09
CA ALA A 72 2.98 -4.17 7.83
C ALA A 72 1.97 -5.17 7.24
N GLY A 73 2.01 -5.40 5.91
CA GLY A 73 1.21 -6.45 5.27
C GLY A 73 1.64 -7.85 5.70
N MET A 74 2.96 -8.10 5.73
CA MET A 74 3.53 -9.36 6.24
C MET A 74 3.13 -9.59 7.71
N GLU A 75 3.32 -8.58 8.57
CA GLU A 75 2.98 -8.65 9.98
C GLU A 75 1.49 -8.90 10.19
N THR A 76 0.61 -8.23 9.43
CA THR A 76 -0.85 -8.44 9.49
C THR A 76 -1.21 -9.90 9.27
N CYS A 77 -0.58 -10.58 8.31
CA CYS A 77 -0.81 -12.02 8.09
C CYS A 77 -0.31 -12.85 9.28
N PHE A 78 0.90 -12.61 9.77
CA PHE A 78 1.48 -13.39 10.86
C PHE A 78 0.68 -13.28 12.16
N VAL A 79 0.36 -12.05 12.59
CA VAL A 79 -0.30 -11.83 13.89
C VAL A 79 -1.76 -12.29 13.93
N ASN A 80 -2.39 -12.48 12.75
CA ASN A 80 -3.77 -12.96 12.67
C ASN A 80 -3.89 -14.46 12.36
N LEU A 81 -2.84 -15.11 11.85
CA LEU A 81 -2.90 -16.51 11.43
C LEU A 81 -2.10 -17.47 12.32
N ILE A 82 -1.18 -16.98 13.14
CA ILE A 82 -0.26 -17.79 13.94
C ILE A 82 -0.47 -17.54 15.42
N GLU A 83 -0.58 -18.62 16.20
CA GLU A 83 -0.70 -18.59 17.66
C GLU A 83 0.59 -19.05 18.36
N PRO A 84 0.77 -18.73 19.65
CA PRO A 84 1.89 -19.26 20.44
C PRO A 84 1.91 -20.80 20.47
N GLY A 85 2.98 -21.39 19.94
CA GLY A 85 3.17 -22.84 19.87
C GLY A 85 3.04 -23.43 18.46
N ASP A 86 2.56 -22.65 17.49
CA ASP A 86 2.52 -23.07 16.10
C ASP A 86 3.93 -23.18 15.48
N ASN A 87 4.10 -24.17 14.62
CA ASN A 87 5.33 -24.33 13.84
C ASN A 87 5.20 -23.57 12.51
N VAL A 88 6.14 -22.68 12.22
CA VAL A 88 6.20 -21.93 10.94
C VAL A 88 7.45 -22.33 10.17
N PHE A 89 7.29 -22.71 8.91
CA PHE A 89 8.41 -23.01 8.01
C PHE A 89 8.74 -21.79 7.14
N ILE A 90 9.96 -21.25 7.28
CA ILE A 90 10.43 -20.08 6.53
C ILE A 90 11.60 -20.51 5.65
N LEU A 91 11.40 -20.40 4.33
CA LEU A 91 12.44 -20.64 3.34
C LEU A 91 13.19 -19.34 3.05
N ILE A 92 14.48 -19.30 3.34
CA ILE A 92 15.33 -18.10 3.19
C ILE A 92 16.25 -18.28 1.99
N ASN A 93 16.17 -17.36 1.03
CA ASN A 93 17.08 -17.28 -0.12
C ASN A 93 17.40 -15.80 -0.48
N GLY A 94 17.81 -15.03 0.53
CA GLY A 94 17.99 -13.58 0.44
C GLY A 94 17.77 -12.92 1.80
N VAL A 95 17.61 -11.59 1.79
CA VAL A 95 17.20 -10.80 2.97
C VAL A 95 15.69 -10.70 3.04
#